data_AF-A0A8T4CCJ8-F1
#
_entry.id   AF-A0A8T4CCJ8-F1
#
_cell.length_a   1.000
_cell.length_b   1.000
_cell.length_c   1.000
_cell.angle_alpha   90.00
_cell.angle_beta   90.00
_cell.angle_gamma   90.00
#
_symmetry.space_group_name_H-M   'P 1'
#
loop_
_entity.id
_entity.type
_entity.pdbx_description
1 polymer ?
#
loop_
_entity_poly.entity_id
_entity_poly.type
_entity_poly.pdbx_seq_one_letter_code
_entity_poly.pdbx_strand_id
1 'polypeptide(L)'
;MSDDAATTGAVLEREARAKLDDYLKWIRKDLKEVDGGERNAILLEVEGAIREKLEILATGKGAGKVDGGMVDNVLDAFGSPSEVAREYTGVARVVPGRALKAFMAMEAIFAVVLGGAGAKLLWEEWDNTSRGWGTDPAGVIWGAFWLVLMGTMLASLWLQSRKRERVLELGPFTLITLLAFGLCGLVILSDFRWQLAWYFGVDDQYIQDLLLAALTVTMIVMALAGTWLIWRFARAMRSSERQTLLPARGRFSRGGKLFIAVSSVLLISIFVAGNHTWLYNPYSLDRPEKGDERFIMSQPIGGPYNATVQKVDYFDGESWVSANKIIYTVDGKEVEGWFGLDPVKAMDWMRDNTPENATIVAWWDQSICIRGYTGRNCTIYYPSDNLMHTVWDPSTVKGREPYEKVRLTALVYMAENASQLRAATETVGAHYIYVNWQYSSGIAYALLQGAGKDVSRYLDTNLMNTQGRYLPTPAGENLFLFKVWKGDFEGARIVYRDIDNLVVEVD
;
A
#
# COMPACT_ATOMS: atom_id res chain seq x y z
N MET A 1 -31.34 16.65 -33.50
CA MET A 1 -30.17 15.86 -33.05
C MET A 1 -30.10 15.71 -31.52
N SER A 2 -31.05 16.22 -30.72
CA SER A 2 -31.08 16.01 -29.26
C SER A 2 -31.75 14.71 -28.81
N ASP A 3 -32.64 14.14 -29.64
CA ASP A 3 -33.51 13.02 -29.21
C ASP A 3 -32.82 11.65 -29.32
N ASP A 4 -31.77 11.51 -30.14
CA ASP A 4 -31.01 10.26 -30.29
C ASP A 4 -30.09 9.97 -29.09
N ALA A 5 -29.58 11.00 -28.42
CA ALA A 5 -28.67 10.83 -27.27
C ALA A 5 -29.40 10.32 -26.02
N ALA A 6 -30.60 10.84 -25.74
CA ALA A 6 -31.42 10.40 -24.63
C ALA A 6 -31.90 8.94 -24.81
N THR A 7 -32.23 8.57 -26.05
CA THR A 7 -32.66 7.21 -26.40
C THR A 7 -31.50 6.22 -26.27
N THR A 8 -30.29 6.61 -26.67
CA THR A 8 -29.09 5.76 -26.55
C THR A 8 -28.70 5.49 -25.10
N GLY A 9 -28.77 6.50 -24.23
CA GLY A 9 -28.47 6.35 -22.79
C GLY A 9 -29.42 5.38 -22.07
N ALA A 10 -30.73 5.48 -22.36
CA ALA A 10 -31.72 4.60 -21.76
C ALA A 10 -31.59 3.13 -22.19
N VAL A 11 -31.13 2.88 -23.43
CA VAL A 11 -30.86 1.53 -23.94
C VAL A 11 -29.65 0.93 -23.25
N LEU A 12 -28.55 1.69 -23.12
CA LEU A 12 -27.33 1.24 -22.45
C LEU A 12 -27.55 0.98 -20.95
N GLU A 13 -28.32 1.84 -20.28
CA GLU A 13 -28.66 1.64 -18.87
C GLU A 13 -29.49 0.35 -18.67
N ARG A 14 -30.44 0.08 -19.58
CA ARG A 14 -31.23 -1.15 -19.54
C ARG A 14 -30.37 -2.39 -19.77
N GLU A 15 -29.43 -2.33 -20.71
CA GLU A 15 -28.51 -3.44 -21.00
C GLU A 15 -27.55 -3.70 -19.82
N ALA A 16 -26.98 -2.65 -19.23
CA ALA A 16 -26.10 -2.75 -18.07
C ALA A 16 -26.82 -3.34 -16.85
N ARG A 17 -28.07 -2.92 -16.58
CA ARG A 17 -28.89 -3.50 -15.52
C ARG A 17 -29.17 -4.99 -15.75
N ALA A 18 -29.47 -5.39 -16.99
CA ALA A 18 -29.72 -6.80 -17.32
C ALA A 18 -28.46 -7.67 -17.12
N LYS A 19 -27.28 -7.20 -17.56
CA LYS A 19 -26.00 -7.90 -17.35
C LYS A 19 -25.62 -7.99 -15.86
N LEU A 20 -25.85 -6.91 -15.09
CA LEU A 20 -25.64 -6.92 -13.64
C LEU A 20 -26.56 -7.94 -12.95
N ASP A 21 -27.84 -8.00 -13.30
CA ASP A 21 -28.78 -8.96 -12.73
C ASP A 21 -28.35 -10.41 -13.00
N ASP A 22 -27.82 -10.70 -14.19
CA ASP A 22 -27.30 -12.02 -14.54
C ASP A 22 -25.99 -12.35 -13.78
N TYR A 23 -25.09 -11.38 -13.62
CA TYR A 23 -23.88 -11.52 -12.80
C TYR A 23 -24.23 -11.82 -11.33
N LEU A 24 -25.18 -11.07 -10.76
CA LEU A 24 -25.66 -11.28 -9.38
C LEU A 24 -26.40 -12.61 -9.19
N LYS A 25 -27.15 -13.09 -10.19
CA LYS A 25 -27.74 -14.45 -10.15
C LYS A 25 -26.66 -15.52 -10.04
N TRP A 26 -25.53 -15.32 -10.71
CA TRP A 26 -24.41 -16.24 -10.69
C TRP A 26 -23.71 -16.25 -9.32
N ILE A 27 -23.41 -15.07 -8.76
CA ILE A 27 -22.85 -14.96 -7.40
C ILE A 27 -23.80 -15.59 -6.36
N ARG A 28 -25.12 -15.37 -6.46
CA ARG A 28 -26.11 -16.02 -5.59
C ARG A 28 -26.06 -17.55 -5.65
N LYS A 29 -25.74 -18.11 -6.82
CA LYS A 29 -25.64 -19.56 -7.02
C LYS A 29 -24.40 -20.13 -6.32
N ASP A 30 -23.29 -19.40 -6.35
CA ASP A 30 -22.03 -19.82 -5.74
C ASP A 30 -22.02 -19.60 -4.21
N LEU A 31 -22.73 -18.59 -3.71
CA LEU A 31 -22.88 -18.33 -2.28
C LEU A 31 -23.99 -19.16 -1.61
N LYS A 32 -24.48 -20.24 -2.24
CA LYS A 32 -25.58 -21.06 -1.68
C LYS A 32 -25.27 -21.68 -0.32
N GLU A 33 -24.00 -21.92 -0.03
CA GLU A 33 -23.53 -22.53 1.22
C GLU A 33 -23.21 -21.50 2.33
N VAL A 34 -23.28 -20.20 2.00
CA VAL A 34 -23.05 -19.10 2.96
C VAL A 34 -24.34 -18.79 3.71
N ASP A 35 -24.23 -18.46 5.00
CA ASP A 35 -25.38 -18.08 5.82
C ASP A 35 -26.18 -16.95 5.17
N GLY A 36 -27.51 -16.99 5.30
CA GLY A 36 -28.41 -16.07 4.61
C GLY A 36 -28.17 -14.59 4.91
N GLY A 37 -27.70 -14.26 6.13
CA GLY A 37 -27.36 -12.88 6.50
C GLY A 37 -26.07 -12.40 5.85
N GLU A 38 -25.03 -13.23 5.89
CA GLU A 38 -23.71 -12.94 5.32
C GLU A 38 -23.75 -12.89 3.78
N ARG A 39 -24.48 -13.82 3.16
CA ARG A 39 -24.74 -13.83 1.73
C ARG A 39 -25.38 -12.52 1.25
N ASN A 40 -26.34 -11.98 2.01
CA ASN A 40 -27.01 -10.74 1.62
C ASN A 40 -26.09 -9.52 1.76
N ALA A 41 -25.20 -9.50 2.75
CA ALA A 41 -24.21 -8.42 2.91
C ALA A 41 -23.21 -8.39 1.74
N ILE A 42 -22.66 -9.56 1.37
CA ILE A 42 -21.74 -9.68 0.22
C ILE A 42 -22.43 -9.24 -1.08
N LEU A 43 -23.68 -9.66 -1.29
CA LEU A 43 -24.43 -9.26 -2.49
C LEU A 43 -24.68 -7.75 -2.56
N LEU A 44 -24.97 -7.10 -1.43
CA LEU A 44 -25.18 -5.64 -1.37
C LEU A 44 -23.88 -4.87 -1.65
N GLU A 45 -22.74 -5.35 -1.15
CA GLU A 45 -21.45 -4.72 -1.38
C GLU A 45 -21.00 -4.83 -2.84
N VAL A 46 -21.09 -6.03 -3.42
CA VAL A 46 -20.78 -6.26 -4.84
C VAL A 46 -21.74 -5.48 -5.75
N GLU A 47 -23.03 -5.46 -5.43
CA GLU A 47 -24.01 -4.66 -6.17
C GLU A 47 -23.70 -3.16 -6.09
N GLY A 48 -23.31 -2.66 -4.91
CA GLY A 48 -22.90 -1.28 -4.70
C GLY A 48 -21.69 -0.88 -5.55
N ALA A 49 -20.62 -1.67 -5.51
CA ALA A 49 -19.39 -1.41 -6.25
C ALA A 49 -19.59 -1.43 -7.78
N ILE A 50 -20.41 -2.34 -8.29
CA ILE A 50 -20.71 -2.39 -9.73
C ILE A 50 -21.61 -1.21 -10.13
N ARG A 51 -22.64 -0.89 -9.33
CA ARG A 51 -23.53 0.26 -9.61
C ARG A 51 -22.77 1.58 -9.65
N GLU A 52 -21.85 1.80 -8.72
CA GLU A 52 -21.01 3.01 -8.70
C GLU A 52 -20.20 3.16 -9.99
N LYS A 53 -19.51 2.08 -10.43
CA LYS A 53 -18.76 2.12 -11.70
C LYS A 53 -19.67 2.36 -12.91
N LEU A 54 -20.86 1.76 -12.94
CA LEU A 54 -21.83 1.99 -14.02
C LEU A 54 -22.38 3.43 -14.01
N GLU A 55 -22.57 4.04 -12.85
CA GLU A 55 -23.04 5.43 -12.72
C GLU A 55 -21.96 6.43 -13.16
N ILE A 56 -20.69 6.18 -12.85
CA ILE A 56 -19.55 6.96 -13.37
C ILE A 56 -19.52 6.94 -14.91
N LEU A 57 -19.87 5.80 -15.52
CA LEU A 57 -19.94 5.65 -16.98
C LEU A 57 -21.17 6.33 -17.58
N ALA A 58 -22.34 6.15 -16.96
CA ALA A 58 -23.59 6.75 -17.42
C ALA A 58 -23.59 8.28 -17.33
N THR A 59 -22.87 8.85 -16.36
CA THR A 59 -22.76 10.32 -16.19
C THR A 59 -21.77 10.99 -17.14
N GLY A 60 -21.07 10.23 -17.99
CA GLY A 60 -20.16 10.77 -19.01
C GLY A 60 -18.93 11.49 -18.44
N LYS A 61 -18.59 11.25 -17.17
CA LYS A 61 -17.39 11.84 -16.54
C LYS A 61 -16.08 11.21 -17.03
N GLY A 62 -16.15 10.12 -17.80
CA GLY A 62 -15.02 9.57 -18.56
C GLY A 62 -15.07 10.01 -20.02
N ALA A 63 -13.97 10.55 -20.54
CA ALA A 63 -13.85 11.04 -21.91
C ALA A 63 -13.94 9.88 -22.93
N GLY A 64 -15.15 9.53 -23.40
CA GLY A 64 -15.35 8.54 -24.46
C GLY A 64 -16.83 8.30 -24.77
N LYS A 65 -17.12 7.86 -26.01
CA LYS A 65 -18.46 7.32 -26.35
C LYS A 65 -18.66 6.01 -25.59
N VAL A 66 -19.72 5.95 -24.79
CA VAL A 66 -20.14 4.72 -24.10
C VAL A 66 -20.82 3.80 -25.13
N ASP A 67 -20.31 2.58 -25.30
CA ASP A 67 -20.95 1.52 -26.09
C ASP A 67 -21.12 0.24 -25.25
N GLY A 68 -21.82 -0.76 -25.81
CA GLY A 68 -22.12 -2.02 -25.12
C GLY A 68 -20.88 -2.82 -24.68
N GLY A 69 -19.73 -2.62 -25.32
CA GLY A 69 -18.47 -3.29 -24.95
C GLY A 69 -17.85 -2.72 -23.67
N MET A 70 -18.15 -1.46 -23.33
CA MET A 70 -17.66 -0.85 -22.10
C MET A 70 -18.29 -1.45 -20.83
N VAL A 71 -19.55 -1.89 -20.92
CA VAL A 71 -20.23 -2.61 -19.82
C VAL A 71 -19.57 -3.96 -19.58
N ASP A 72 -19.21 -4.67 -20.65
CA ASP A 72 -18.52 -5.96 -20.56
C ASP A 72 -17.13 -5.81 -19.94
N ASN A 73 -16.35 -4.80 -20.35
CA ASN A 73 -15.05 -4.51 -19.77
C ASN A 73 -15.11 -4.19 -18.26
N VAL A 74 -16.19 -3.56 -17.78
CA VAL A 74 -16.37 -3.27 -16.35
C VAL A 74 -16.64 -4.54 -15.57
N LEU A 75 -17.49 -5.42 -16.11
CA LEU A 75 -17.80 -6.70 -15.48
C LEU A 75 -16.58 -7.64 -15.51
N ASP A 76 -15.83 -7.65 -16.61
CA ASP A 76 -14.58 -8.40 -16.74
C ASP A 76 -13.50 -7.91 -15.75
N ALA A 77 -13.48 -6.60 -15.46
CA ALA A 77 -12.57 -6.03 -14.46
C ALA A 77 -12.88 -6.44 -13.01
N PHE A 78 -14.07 -6.97 -12.72
CA PHE A 78 -14.37 -7.60 -11.42
C PHE A 78 -13.95 -9.08 -11.38
N GLY A 79 -13.47 -9.65 -12.49
CA GLY A 79 -13.12 -11.06 -12.59
C GLY A 79 -14.34 -11.97 -12.71
N SER A 80 -14.10 -13.28 -12.77
CA SER A 80 -15.18 -14.25 -12.87
C SER A 80 -16.04 -14.24 -11.58
N PRO A 81 -17.37 -14.49 -11.68
CA PRO A 81 -18.24 -14.55 -10.50
C PRO A 81 -17.74 -15.51 -9.40
N SER A 82 -17.07 -16.61 -9.77
CA SER A 82 -16.46 -17.56 -8.84
C SER A 82 -15.20 -17.04 -8.13
N GLU A 83 -14.48 -16.08 -8.71
CA GLU A 83 -13.34 -15.43 -8.07
C GLU A 83 -13.82 -14.41 -7.05
N VAL A 84 -14.80 -13.57 -7.43
CA VAL A 84 -15.45 -12.63 -6.50
C VAL A 84 -16.08 -13.38 -5.33
N ALA A 85 -16.83 -14.45 -5.57
CA ALA A 85 -17.42 -15.25 -4.49
C ALA A 85 -16.35 -15.84 -3.55
N ARG A 86 -15.19 -16.25 -4.07
CA ARG A 86 -14.07 -16.79 -3.27
C ARG A 86 -13.38 -15.73 -2.44
N GLU A 87 -13.16 -14.54 -3.00
CA GLU A 87 -12.53 -13.41 -2.31
C GLU A 87 -13.35 -13.00 -1.08
N TYR A 88 -14.66 -12.79 -1.25
CA TYR A 88 -15.54 -12.36 -0.18
C TYR A 88 -15.86 -13.46 0.85
N THR A 89 -15.92 -14.73 0.44
CA THR A 89 -16.06 -15.86 1.39
C THR A 89 -14.77 -16.16 2.16
N GLY A 90 -13.61 -15.83 1.60
CA GLY A 90 -12.32 -15.88 2.28
C GLY A 90 -12.25 -14.89 3.45
N VAL A 91 -12.71 -13.65 3.23
CA VAL A 91 -12.77 -12.60 4.26
C VAL A 91 -13.72 -12.96 5.40
N ALA A 92 -14.90 -13.50 5.07
CA ALA A 92 -15.91 -14.00 6.00
C ALA A 92 -15.39 -15.05 7.01
N ARG A 93 -14.54 -15.99 6.55
CA ARG A 93 -14.02 -17.08 7.40
C ARG A 93 -12.96 -16.64 8.40
N VAL A 94 -12.38 -15.45 8.25
CA VAL A 94 -11.21 -14.99 9.03
C VAL A 94 -11.61 -14.18 10.28
N VAL A 95 -12.87 -13.72 10.39
CA VAL A 95 -13.31 -12.87 11.51
C VAL A 95 -14.26 -13.64 12.46
N PRO A 96 -13.85 -13.97 13.71
CA PRO A 96 -14.72 -14.66 14.65
C PRO A 96 -15.94 -13.79 15.02
N GLY A 97 -17.14 -14.37 15.07
CA GLY A 97 -18.40 -13.65 15.35
C GLY A 97 -18.50 -12.88 16.68
N ARG A 98 -17.50 -12.97 17.57
CA ARG A 98 -17.36 -12.10 18.75
C ARG A 98 -16.69 -10.76 18.41
N ALA A 99 -15.74 -10.74 17.48
CA ALA A 99 -15.10 -9.53 16.98
C ALA A 99 -16.11 -8.67 16.20
N LEU A 100 -16.96 -9.31 15.38
CA LEU A 100 -18.03 -8.63 14.64
C LEU A 100 -19.10 -8.01 15.57
N LYS A 101 -19.41 -8.67 16.71
CA LYS A 101 -20.33 -8.11 17.72
C LYS A 101 -19.73 -6.95 18.52
N ALA A 102 -18.43 -7.00 18.82
CA ALA A 102 -17.71 -5.90 19.45
C ALA A 102 -17.59 -4.70 18.50
N PHE A 103 -17.39 -4.98 17.20
CA PHE A 103 -17.35 -4.01 16.12
C PHE A 103 -18.71 -3.29 15.94
N MET A 104 -19.82 -4.02 15.85
CA MET A 104 -21.16 -3.41 15.77
C MET A 104 -21.55 -2.62 17.04
N ALA A 105 -21.07 -3.03 18.21
CA ALA A 105 -21.26 -2.26 19.45
C ALA A 105 -20.45 -0.96 19.46
N MET A 106 -19.27 -0.93 18.84
CA MET A 106 -18.47 0.29 18.66
C MET A 106 -19.14 1.26 17.68
N GLU A 107 -19.68 0.79 16.55
CA GLU A 107 -20.42 1.63 15.60
C GLU A 107 -21.61 2.35 16.25
N ALA A 108 -22.38 1.63 17.07
CA ALA A 108 -23.52 2.20 17.78
C ALA A 108 -23.09 3.31 18.77
N ILE A 109 -21.90 3.20 19.36
CA ILE A 109 -21.32 4.23 20.25
C ILE A 109 -20.81 5.42 19.43
N PHE A 110 -20.16 5.18 18.29
CA PHE A 110 -19.67 6.21 17.37
C PHE A 110 -20.80 7.08 16.80
N ALA A 111 -21.90 6.45 16.37
CA ALA A 111 -23.07 7.13 15.82
C ALA A 111 -23.77 8.05 16.86
N VAL A 112 -23.74 7.66 18.14
CA VAL A 112 -24.34 8.44 19.24
C VAL A 112 -23.46 9.61 19.67
N VAL A 113 -22.13 9.50 19.58
CA VAL A 113 -21.20 10.52 20.09
C VAL A 113 -20.87 11.60 19.05
N LEU A 114 -20.77 11.26 17.77
CA LEU A 114 -20.25 12.19 16.75
C LEU A 114 -21.33 12.79 15.83
N GLY A 115 -22.56 12.27 15.88
CA GLY A 115 -23.61 12.59 14.91
C GLY A 115 -23.27 12.04 13.51
N GLY A 116 -24.30 11.57 12.80
CA GLY A 116 -24.13 10.70 11.61
C GLY A 116 -23.21 11.22 10.49
N ALA A 117 -23.02 12.54 10.36
CA ALA A 117 -22.11 13.10 9.35
C ALA A 117 -20.63 13.05 9.78
N GLY A 118 -20.32 13.22 11.07
CA GLY A 118 -18.94 13.22 11.58
C GLY A 118 -18.34 11.82 11.68
N ALA A 119 -19.17 10.82 12.01
CA ALA A 119 -18.75 9.42 12.01
C ALA A 119 -18.46 8.90 10.59
N LYS A 120 -19.25 9.34 9.60
CA LYS A 120 -19.08 8.95 8.20
C LYS A 120 -17.78 9.49 7.58
N LEU A 121 -17.44 10.75 7.86
CA LEU A 121 -16.24 11.39 7.31
C LEU A 121 -14.95 10.80 7.88
N LEU A 122 -14.95 10.47 9.18
CA LEU A 122 -13.85 9.75 9.82
C LEU A 122 -13.75 8.29 9.36
N TRP A 123 -14.88 7.65 9.04
CA TRP A 123 -14.92 6.28 8.51
C TRP A 123 -14.37 6.20 7.09
N GLU A 124 -14.77 7.10 6.19
CA GLU A 124 -14.27 7.15 4.82
C GLU A 124 -12.75 7.43 4.78
N GLU A 125 -12.25 8.32 5.64
CA GLU A 125 -10.82 8.58 5.77
C GLU A 125 -10.05 7.38 6.36
N TRP A 126 -10.63 6.71 7.37
CA TRP A 126 -10.05 5.53 8.02
C TRP A 126 -10.02 4.30 7.10
N ASP A 127 -11.07 4.06 6.32
CA ASP A 127 -11.18 2.94 5.38
C ASP A 127 -10.17 3.10 4.22
N ASN A 128 -10.02 4.32 3.71
CA ASN A 128 -8.99 4.65 2.72
C ASN A 128 -7.57 4.51 3.27
N THR A 129 -7.35 4.82 4.55
CA THR A 129 -6.02 4.74 5.18
C THR A 129 -5.64 3.30 5.57
N SER A 130 -6.59 2.50 6.04
CA SER A 130 -6.36 1.14 6.53
C SER A 130 -6.28 0.08 5.43
N ARG A 131 -6.92 0.29 4.27
CA ARG A 131 -6.81 -0.62 3.12
C ARG A 131 -5.47 -0.51 2.38
N GLY A 132 -4.76 0.62 2.52
CA GLY A 132 -3.45 0.83 1.88
C GLY A 132 -2.26 0.32 2.68
N TRP A 133 -2.43 0.07 3.98
CA TRP A 133 -1.33 -0.21 4.91
C TRP A 133 -1.76 -1.35 5.82
N GLY A 134 -1.06 -2.48 5.77
CA GLY A 134 -1.23 -3.57 6.74
C GLY A 134 -0.92 -3.04 8.13
N THR A 135 -1.95 -2.57 8.84
CA THR A 135 -1.79 -1.84 10.10
C THR A 135 -1.48 -2.79 11.24
N ASP A 136 -0.43 -2.46 12.01
CA ASP A 136 -0.03 -3.15 13.23
C ASP A 136 -1.18 -3.08 14.26
N PRO A 137 -1.64 -4.23 14.82
CA PRO A 137 -2.63 -4.30 15.90
C PRO A 137 -2.35 -3.36 17.08
N ALA A 138 -1.08 -2.99 17.33
CA ALA A 138 -0.71 -2.06 18.38
C ALA A 138 -1.39 -0.68 18.20
N GLY A 139 -1.42 -0.13 16.98
CA GLY A 139 -2.02 1.19 16.72
C GLY A 139 -3.53 1.22 16.99
N VAL A 140 -4.23 0.13 16.66
CA VAL A 140 -5.68 -0.03 16.89
C VAL A 140 -5.99 -0.13 18.38
N ILE A 141 -5.19 -0.89 19.13
CA ILE A 141 -5.36 -1.05 20.58
C ILE A 141 -5.11 0.29 21.31
N TRP A 142 -4.09 1.04 20.87
CA TRP A 142 -3.82 2.36 21.43
C TRP A 142 -4.93 3.36 21.13
N GLY A 143 -5.41 3.44 19.87
CA GLY A 143 -6.53 4.32 19.51
C GLY A 143 -7.81 4.04 20.32
N ALA A 144 -8.16 2.76 20.50
CA ALA A 144 -9.31 2.34 21.29
C ALA A 144 -9.16 2.67 22.80
N PHE A 145 -7.97 2.46 23.37
CA PHE A 145 -7.68 2.81 24.77
C PHE A 145 -7.88 4.31 25.02
N TRP A 146 -7.45 5.17 24.09
CA TRP A 146 -7.54 6.62 24.24
C TRP A 146 -8.97 7.17 24.09
N LEU A 147 -9.78 6.58 23.20
CA LEU A 147 -11.20 6.95 23.07
C LEU A 147 -12.00 6.65 24.35
N VAL A 148 -11.71 5.54 25.02
CA VAL A 148 -12.30 5.21 26.32
C VAL A 148 -11.88 6.21 27.39
N LEU A 149 -10.62 6.67 27.36
CA LEU A 149 -10.12 7.69 28.28
C LEU A 149 -10.78 9.06 28.04
N MET A 150 -10.99 9.47 26.78
CA MET A 150 -11.71 10.70 26.44
C MET A 150 -13.18 10.63 26.86
N GLY A 151 -13.87 9.51 26.60
CA GLY A 151 -15.27 9.33 26.97
C GLY A 151 -15.49 9.40 28.49
N THR A 152 -14.61 8.76 29.27
CA THR A 152 -14.67 8.80 30.74
C THR A 152 -14.38 10.20 31.31
N MET A 153 -13.51 10.98 30.65
CA MET A 153 -13.21 12.35 31.05
C MET A 153 -14.34 13.34 30.72
N LEU A 154 -14.91 13.26 29.51
CA LEU A 154 -16.06 14.10 29.12
C LEU A 154 -17.27 13.80 30.01
N ALA A 155 -17.51 12.53 30.34
CA ALA A 155 -18.52 12.13 31.30
C ALA A 155 -18.26 12.72 32.70
N SER A 156 -16.99 12.77 33.14
CA SER A 156 -16.60 13.35 34.44
C SER A 156 -16.78 14.87 34.48
N LEU A 157 -16.36 15.59 33.43
CA LEU A 157 -16.56 17.04 33.28
C LEU A 157 -18.06 17.39 33.18
N TRP A 158 -18.85 16.57 32.49
CA TRP A 158 -20.30 16.73 32.36
C TRP A 158 -21.04 16.45 33.69
N LEU A 159 -20.67 15.39 34.40
CA LEU A 159 -21.21 15.09 35.73
C LEU A 159 -20.88 16.20 36.75
N GLN A 160 -19.70 16.82 36.63
CA GLN A 160 -19.27 17.90 37.51
C GLN A 160 -19.89 19.24 37.14
N SER A 161 -20.10 19.55 35.87
CA SER A 161 -20.79 20.79 35.44
C SER A 161 -22.24 20.86 35.94
N ARG A 162 -22.87 19.72 36.22
CA ARG A 162 -24.19 19.64 36.87
C ARG A 162 -24.18 19.98 38.37
N LYS A 163 -23.05 19.88 39.06
CA LYS A 163 -22.94 20.28 40.48
C LYS A 163 -22.56 21.76 40.55
N ARG A 164 -23.58 22.63 40.55
CA ARG A 164 -23.51 24.10 40.43
C ARG A 164 -22.76 24.87 41.52
N GLU A 165 -22.07 24.22 42.47
CA GLU A 165 -21.39 24.92 43.56
C GLU A 165 -19.88 24.71 43.49
N ARG A 166 -19.16 25.80 43.15
CA ARG A 166 -17.69 25.99 43.10
C ARG A 166 -17.00 25.59 41.78
N VAL A 167 -17.22 26.41 40.75
CA VAL A 167 -16.49 26.37 39.47
C VAL A 167 -15.11 27.07 39.53
N LEU A 168 -14.81 27.82 40.60
CA LEU A 168 -13.60 28.67 40.67
C LEU A 168 -12.29 27.98 41.14
N GLU A 169 -12.31 26.69 41.47
CA GLU A 169 -11.11 25.94 41.92
C GLU A 169 -10.55 24.96 40.86
N LEU A 170 -11.07 24.99 39.63
CA LEU A 170 -10.71 24.05 38.56
C LEU A 170 -9.44 24.43 37.77
N GLY A 171 -8.93 25.65 37.92
CA GLY A 171 -7.86 26.21 37.08
C GLY A 171 -6.63 25.31 36.85
N PRO A 172 -6.07 24.63 37.86
CA PRO A 172 -4.83 23.89 37.68
C PRO A 172 -5.00 22.49 37.09
N PHE A 173 -6.08 21.79 37.46
CA PHE A 173 -6.33 20.42 37.00
C PHE A 173 -6.75 20.43 35.52
N THR A 174 -7.59 21.39 35.13
CA THR A 174 -7.95 21.61 33.74
C THR A 174 -6.73 22.00 32.91
N LEU A 175 -5.83 22.83 33.43
CA LEU A 175 -4.59 23.21 32.74
C LEU A 175 -3.65 22.02 32.54
N ILE A 176 -3.40 21.20 33.58
CA ILE A 176 -2.58 19.98 33.43
C ILE A 176 -3.19 19.04 32.40
N THR A 177 -4.50 18.87 32.44
CA THR A 177 -5.23 18.00 31.51
C THR A 177 -5.05 18.50 30.08
N LEU A 178 -5.30 19.79 29.81
CA LEU A 178 -5.12 20.40 28.48
C LEU A 178 -3.67 20.29 27.97
N LEU A 179 -2.68 20.44 28.86
CA LEU A 179 -1.26 20.29 28.50
C LEU A 179 -0.89 18.84 28.19
N ALA A 180 -1.44 17.87 28.92
CA ALA A 180 -1.28 16.45 28.61
C ALA A 180 -1.89 16.11 27.24
N PHE A 181 -3.05 16.67 26.90
CA PHE A 181 -3.64 16.53 25.56
C PHE A 181 -2.79 17.20 24.47
N GLY A 182 -2.24 18.39 24.73
CA GLY A 182 -1.32 19.05 23.80
C GLY A 182 -0.08 18.18 23.53
N LEU A 183 0.47 17.55 24.57
CA LEU A 183 1.59 16.63 24.42
C LEU A 183 1.21 15.38 23.60
N CYS A 184 0.02 14.81 23.86
CA CYS A 184 -0.46 13.65 23.10
C CYS A 184 -0.73 13.99 21.63
N GLY A 185 -1.31 15.17 21.35
CA GLY A 185 -1.51 15.66 20.00
C GLY A 185 -0.19 15.82 19.24
N LEU A 186 0.87 16.31 19.92
CA LEU A 186 2.20 16.41 19.33
C LEU A 186 2.84 15.05 19.04
N VAL A 187 2.62 14.04 19.89
CA VAL A 187 3.07 12.66 19.64
C VAL A 187 2.36 12.07 18.43
N ILE A 188 1.03 12.20 18.36
CA ILE A 188 0.26 11.73 17.20
C ILE A 188 0.74 12.44 15.93
N LEU A 189 0.91 13.77 15.97
CA LEU A 189 1.41 14.53 14.82
C LEU A 189 2.83 14.11 14.39
N SER A 190 3.65 13.59 15.31
CA SER A 190 4.99 13.08 14.97
C SER A 190 4.95 11.79 14.15
N ASP A 191 3.96 10.93 14.37
CA ASP A 191 3.73 9.73 13.55
C ASP A 191 3.26 10.11 12.13
N PHE A 192 2.67 11.31 11.97
CA PHE A 192 2.21 11.85 10.68
C PHE A 192 3.17 12.87 10.05
N ARG A 193 4.42 12.97 10.53
CA ARG A 193 5.38 14.02 10.11
C ARG A 193 5.54 14.14 8.59
N TRP A 194 5.62 13.01 7.88
CA TRP A 194 5.86 12.99 6.43
C TRP A 194 4.63 13.51 5.65
N GLN A 195 3.43 13.19 6.13
CA GLN A 195 2.18 13.71 5.55
C GLN A 195 2.06 15.21 5.78
N LEU A 196 2.48 15.72 6.95
CA LEU A 196 2.54 17.16 7.22
C LEU A 196 3.58 17.85 6.33
N ALA A 197 4.77 17.26 6.16
CA ALA A 197 5.83 17.79 5.30
C ALA A 197 5.36 17.91 3.85
N TRP A 198 4.73 16.85 3.33
CA TRP A 198 4.12 16.84 2.00
C TRP A 198 2.99 17.87 1.87
N TYR A 199 2.06 17.92 2.82
CA TYR A 199 0.91 18.84 2.79
C TYR A 199 1.34 20.31 2.84
N PHE A 200 2.36 20.64 3.63
CA PHE A 200 2.87 22.00 3.76
C PHE A 200 3.97 22.35 2.74
N GLY A 201 4.43 21.40 1.92
CA GLY A 201 5.49 21.62 0.94
C GLY A 201 6.83 22.01 1.57
N VAL A 202 7.14 21.44 2.74
CA VAL A 202 8.38 21.71 3.50
C VAL A 202 9.16 20.42 3.72
N ASP A 203 10.43 20.57 4.07
CA ASP A 203 11.32 19.44 4.39
C ASP A 203 10.86 18.70 5.67
N ASP A 204 10.99 17.37 5.70
CA ASP A 204 10.61 16.54 6.87
C ASP A 204 11.40 16.93 8.12
N GLN A 205 12.66 17.33 7.96
CA GLN A 205 13.50 17.81 9.07
C GLN A 205 12.92 19.09 9.67
N TYR A 206 12.32 19.97 8.87
CA TYR A 206 11.69 21.20 9.35
C TYR A 206 10.46 20.89 10.22
N ILE A 207 9.61 19.94 9.81
CA ILE A 207 8.46 19.49 10.62
C ILE A 207 8.94 18.81 11.91
N GLN A 208 9.98 17.99 11.83
CA GLN A 208 10.57 17.35 13.01
C GLN A 208 11.09 18.39 14.02
N ASP A 209 11.83 19.39 13.56
CA ASP A 209 12.37 20.45 14.42
C ASP A 209 11.25 21.29 15.05
N LEU A 210 10.18 21.57 14.30
CA LEU A 210 9.00 22.29 14.79
C LEU A 210 8.24 21.50 15.86
N LEU A 211 8.02 20.20 15.64
CA LEU A 211 7.36 19.32 16.61
C LEU A 211 8.21 19.16 17.87
N LEU A 212 9.53 19.04 17.74
CA LEU A 212 10.45 18.96 18.87
C LEU A 212 10.45 20.27 19.68
N ALA A 213 10.44 21.42 19.02
CA ALA A 213 10.31 22.73 19.67
C ALA A 213 8.98 22.86 20.41
N ALA A 214 7.87 22.47 19.78
CA ALA A 214 6.55 22.49 20.40
C ALA A 214 6.48 21.56 21.63
N LEU A 215 7.01 20.34 21.52
CA LEU A 215 7.08 19.39 22.63
C LEU A 215 7.89 19.95 23.79
N THR A 216 9.04 20.54 23.50
CA THR A 216 9.92 21.18 24.49
C THR A 216 9.19 22.30 25.23
N VAL A 217 8.50 23.18 24.51
CA VAL A 217 7.71 24.27 25.11
C VAL A 217 6.58 23.71 25.97
N THR A 218 5.81 22.73 25.48
CA THR A 218 4.74 22.09 26.26
C THR A 218 5.27 21.47 27.55
N MET A 219 6.43 20.80 27.50
CA MET A 219 7.06 20.25 28.70
C MET A 219 7.50 21.32 29.70
N ILE A 220 8.11 22.42 29.23
CA ILE A 220 8.48 23.55 30.09
C ILE A 220 7.25 24.12 30.80
N VAL A 221 6.15 24.31 30.07
CA VAL A 221 4.89 24.82 30.63
C VAL A 221 4.31 23.87 31.68
N MET A 222 4.34 22.55 31.43
CA MET A 222 3.91 21.55 32.41
C MET A 222 4.78 21.57 33.68
N ALA A 223 6.10 21.68 33.54
CA ALA A 223 7.01 21.75 34.68
C ALA A 223 6.74 23.00 35.53
N LEU A 224 6.52 24.15 34.89
CA LEU A 224 6.19 25.40 35.58
C LEU A 224 4.81 25.33 36.25
N ALA A 225 3.80 24.78 35.58
CA ALA A 225 2.46 24.58 36.14
C ALA A 225 2.48 23.63 37.35
N GLY A 226 3.22 22.52 37.25
CA GLY A 226 3.45 21.59 38.35
C GLY A 226 4.15 22.26 39.54
N THR A 227 5.20 23.03 39.28
CA THR A 227 5.93 23.79 40.32
C THR A 227 5.03 24.81 41.01
N TRP A 228 4.23 25.55 40.25
CA TRP A 228 3.28 26.52 40.78
C TRP A 228 2.20 25.86 41.65
N LEU A 229 1.71 24.69 41.25
CA LEU A 229 0.76 23.90 42.03
C LEU A 229 1.34 23.43 43.35
N ILE A 230 2.57 22.90 43.33
CA ILE A 230 3.29 22.50 44.54
C ILE A 230 3.45 23.70 45.48
N TRP A 231 3.83 24.87 44.94
CA TRP A 231 3.97 26.09 45.73
C TRP A 231 2.64 26.57 46.33
N ARG A 232 1.56 26.59 45.56
CA ARG A 232 0.22 26.93 46.04
C ARG A 232 -0.25 25.98 47.13
N PHE A 233 -0.04 24.69 46.96
CA PHE A 233 -0.38 23.68 47.96
C PHE A 233 0.44 23.88 49.25
N ALA A 234 1.74 24.11 49.13
CA ALA A 234 2.61 24.42 50.28
C ALA A 234 2.18 25.71 51.01
N ARG A 235 1.74 26.74 50.27
CA ARG A 235 1.25 27.99 50.85
C ARG A 235 -0.09 27.81 51.56
N ALA A 236 -1.03 27.07 50.97
CA ALA A 236 -2.31 26.74 51.58
C ALA A 236 -2.14 25.95 52.89
N MET A 237 -1.19 25.01 52.90
CA MET A 237 -0.81 24.26 54.11
C MET A 237 -0.31 25.20 55.21
N ARG A 238 0.60 26.15 54.90
CA ARG A 238 1.11 27.14 55.87
C ARG A 238 0.03 28.12 56.37
N SER A 239 -0.97 28.46 55.57
CA SER A 239 -2.08 29.32 56.01
C SER A 239 -3.07 28.60 56.91
N SER A 240 -3.30 27.29 56.70
CA SER A 240 -4.19 26.49 57.55
C SER A 240 -3.66 26.31 58.97
N GLU A 241 -2.32 26.23 59.14
CA GLU A 241 -1.65 26.19 60.45
C GLU A 241 -1.85 27.48 61.26
N ARG A 242 -2.15 28.61 60.63
CA ARG A 242 -2.37 29.89 61.35
C ARG A 242 -3.81 30.13 61.79
N GLN A 243 -4.79 29.36 61.31
CA GLN A 243 -6.21 29.60 61.60
C GLN A 243 -6.84 28.64 62.62
N THR A 244 -6.09 27.70 63.19
CA THR A 244 -6.63 26.78 64.22
C THR A 244 -5.79 26.78 65.51
N LEU A 245 -5.99 27.82 66.32
CA LEU A 245 -5.74 27.78 67.78
C LEU A 245 -6.90 27.07 68.51
N LEU A 246 -7.30 25.89 68.02
CA LEU A 246 -8.19 24.98 68.74
C LEU A 246 -7.65 23.55 68.61
N PRO A 247 -7.51 22.80 69.72
CA PRO A 247 -6.78 21.54 69.77
C PRO A 247 -7.64 20.38 69.26
N ALA A 248 -7.93 20.35 67.97
CA ALA A 248 -8.35 19.13 67.31
C ALA A 248 -7.14 18.56 66.57
N ARG A 249 -6.55 17.49 67.12
CA ARG A 249 -5.57 16.61 66.47
C ARG A 249 -6.21 15.98 65.22
N GLY A 250 -6.33 16.76 64.15
CA GLY A 250 -6.66 16.27 62.82
C GLY A 250 -5.40 15.70 62.21
N ARG A 251 -5.27 14.36 62.23
CA ARG A 251 -4.30 13.61 61.46
C ARG A 251 -4.48 13.95 59.97
N PHE A 252 -3.81 15.00 59.48
CA PHE A 252 -3.44 15.03 58.07
C PHE A 252 -2.46 13.87 57.89
N SER A 253 -3.01 12.76 57.42
CA SER A 253 -2.37 11.46 57.45
C SER A 253 -1.05 11.53 56.69
N ARG A 254 -0.05 10.79 57.17
CA ARG A 254 1.22 10.57 56.45
C ARG A 254 1.01 10.23 54.96
N GLY A 255 -0.18 9.74 54.58
CA GLY A 255 -0.61 9.47 53.22
C GLY A 255 -0.57 10.67 52.26
N GLY A 256 -0.89 11.89 52.69
CA GLY A 256 -0.89 13.05 51.77
C GLY A 256 0.51 13.46 51.31
N LYS A 257 1.48 13.46 52.24
CA LYS A 257 2.90 13.73 51.93
C LYS A 257 3.53 12.60 51.11
N LEU A 258 3.17 11.35 51.43
CA LEU A 258 3.61 10.18 50.69
C LEU A 258 3.07 10.17 49.26
N PHE A 259 1.80 10.54 49.06
CA PHE A 259 1.19 10.61 47.73
C PHE A 259 1.86 11.64 46.81
N ILE A 260 2.22 12.81 47.34
CA ILE A 260 2.96 13.83 46.57
C ILE A 260 4.36 13.31 46.21
N ALA A 261 5.10 12.74 47.17
CA ALA A 261 6.43 12.20 46.91
C ALA A 261 6.42 11.07 45.87
N VAL A 262 5.48 10.13 46.00
CA VAL A 262 5.33 9.01 45.06
C VAL A 262 4.92 9.51 43.67
N SER A 263 3.98 10.45 43.58
CA SER A 263 3.56 11.03 42.29
C SER A 263 4.69 11.79 41.60
N SER A 264 5.51 12.54 42.35
CA SER A 264 6.67 13.26 41.80
C SER A 264 7.77 12.31 41.31
N VAL A 265 8.06 11.25 42.06
CA VAL A 265 9.03 10.22 41.62
C VAL A 265 8.51 9.49 40.39
N LEU A 266 7.22 9.13 40.35
CA LEU A 266 6.61 8.46 39.19
C LEU A 266 6.69 9.34 37.93
N LEU A 267 6.36 10.63 38.04
CA LEU A 267 6.45 11.57 36.92
C LEU A 267 7.89 11.76 36.42
N ILE A 268 8.87 11.83 37.34
CA ILE A 268 10.29 11.91 36.98
C ILE A 268 10.77 10.59 36.34
N SER A 269 10.33 9.44 36.84
CA SER A 269 10.67 8.14 36.26
C SER A 269 10.06 7.96 34.87
N ILE A 270 8.82 8.40 34.65
CA ILE A 270 8.19 8.43 33.32
C ILE A 270 8.97 9.39 32.39
N PHE A 271 9.41 10.55 32.89
CA PHE A 271 10.24 11.50 32.15
C PHE A 271 11.60 10.91 31.74
N VAL A 272 12.29 10.23 32.66
CA VAL A 272 13.59 9.61 32.39
C VAL A 272 13.42 8.41 31.46
N ALA A 273 12.43 7.55 31.69
CA ALA A 273 12.18 6.37 30.85
C ALA A 273 11.74 6.77 29.44
N GLY A 274 10.81 7.72 29.31
CA GLY A 274 10.33 8.23 28.02
C GLY A 274 11.43 8.89 27.20
N ASN A 275 12.26 9.73 27.82
CA ASN A 275 13.41 10.32 27.13
C ASN A 275 14.48 9.29 26.81
N HIS A 276 14.69 8.27 27.65
CA HIS A 276 15.62 7.20 27.30
C HIS A 276 15.14 6.40 26.10
N THR A 277 13.85 6.07 25.98
CA THR A 277 13.31 5.38 24.80
C THR A 277 13.30 6.22 23.53
N TRP A 278 13.25 7.55 23.64
CA TRP A 278 13.33 8.46 22.48
C TRP A 278 14.78 8.80 22.07
N LEU A 279 15.70 8.92 23.03
CA LEU A 279 17.12 9.19 22.78
C LEU A 279 17.90 7.91 22.45
N TYR A 280 17.51 6.76 23.00
CA TYR A 280 17.84 5.45 22.46
C TYR A 280 16.79 5.09 21.42
N ASN A 281 16.82 5.77 20.30
CA ASN A 281 16.42 5.08 19.08
C ASN A 281 17.60 4.15 18.71
N PRO A 282 17.51 2.82 18.90
CA PRO A 282 18.58 1.92 18.48
C PRO A 282 18.87 1.99 16.97
N TYR A 283 18.04 2.69 16.18
CA TYR A 283 18.30 3.05 14.79
C TYR A 283 19.29 4.22 14.59
N SER A 284 19.92 4.76 15.66
CA SER A 284 20.99 5.76 15.54
C SER A 284 22.40 5.16 15.36
N LEU A 285 22.51 3.85 15.14
CA LEU A 285 23.75 3.18 14.75
C LEU A 285 23.63 2.83 13.27
N ASP A 286 24.32 3.64 12.46
CA ASP A 286 24.40 3.63 11.00
C ASP A 286 23.05 3.81 10.28
N ARG A 287 22.86 5.03 9.73
CA ARG A 287 21.79 5.23 8.72
C ARG A 287 22.10 4.27 7.57
N PRO A 288 21.14 3.43 7.17
CA PRO A 288 21.38 2.55 6.04
C PRO A 288 21.71 3.38 4.80
N GLU A 289 22.68 2.88 4.02
CA GLU A 289 23.01 3.45 2.73
C GLU A 289 22.08 2.87 1.66
N LYS A 290 21.84 3.63 0.59
CA LYS A 290 21.05 3.12 -0.55
C LYS A 290 21.72 1.85 -1.09
N GLY A 291 20.94 0.77 -1.18
CA GLY A 291 21.41 -0.55 -1.58
C GLY A 291 21.77 -1.47 -0.41
N ASP A 292 21.69 -1.01 0.85
CA ASP A 292 21.79 -1.90 2.00
C ASP A 292 20.65 -2.93 2.00
N GLU A 293 20.98 -4.17 2.35
CA GLU A 293 20.06 -5.30 2.30
C GLU A 293 19.98 -6.05 3.62
N ARG A 294 18.77 -6.48 3.96
CA ARG A 294 18.46 -7.33 5.12
C ARG A 294 17.81 -8.60 4.63
N PHE A 295 18.50 -9.71 4.82
CA PHE A 295 17.95 -11.03 4.60
C PHE A 295 16.83 -11.32 5.60
N ILE A 296 15.65 -11.72 5.11
CA ILE A 296 14.52 -12.12 5.95
C ILE A 296 14.41 -13.64 5.98
N MET A 297 14.25 -14.26 4.81
CA MET A 297 14.05 -15.70 4.69
C MET A 297 14.42 -16.22 3.31
N SER A 298 14.53 -17.54 3.20
CA SER A 298 14.92 -18.26 1.99
C SER A 298 14.02 -19.47 1.79
N GLN A 299 13.56 -19.68 0.55
CA GLN A 299 12.73 -20.82 0.16
C GLN A 299 13.34 -21.52 -1.07
N PRO A 300 13.69 -22.81 -0.99
CA PRO A 300 14.09 -23.56 -2.16
C PRO A 300 12.90 -23.73 -3.10
N ILE A 301 13.09 -23.40 -4.39
CA ILE A 301 12.08 -23.59 -5.44
C ILE A 301 12.45 -24.75 -6.37
N GLY A 302 13.67 -25.30 -6.25
CA GLY A 302 14.11 -26.46 -7.01
C GLY A 302 14.52 -26.13 -8.44
N GLY A 303 14.08 -26.94 -9.40
CA GLY A 303 14.49 -26.80 -10.81
C GLY A 303 15.92 -27.32 -11.08
N PRO A 304 16.38 -27.26 -12.34
CA PRO A 304 17.64 -27.88 -12.75
C PRO A 304 18.89 -27.26 -12.13
N TYR A 305 18.79 -26.03 -11.61
CA TYR A 305 19.88 -25.32 -10.95
C TYR A 305 19.73 -25.24 -9.42
N ASN A 306 18.80 -26.01 -8.83
CA ASN A 306 18.46 -25.97 -7.40
C ASN A 306 18.25 -24.53 -6.90
N ALA A 307 17.46 -23.75 -7.65
CA ALA A 307 17.23 -22.35 -7.38
C ALA A 307 16.53 -22.13 -6.03
N THR A 308 16.83 -20.98 -5.45
CA THR A 308 16.30 -20.54 -4.15
C THR A 308 15.78 -19.12 -4.29
N VAL A 309 14.62 -18.83 -3.73
CA VAL A 309 14.07 -17.48 -3.65
C VAL A 309 14.29 -16.95 -2.24
N GLN A 310 14.97 -15.81 -2.12
CA GLN A 310 15.18 -15.10 -0.87
C GLN A 310 14.24 -13.90 -0.80
N LYS A 311 13.60 -13.70 0.35
CA LYS A 311 12.95 -12.44 0.68
C LYS A 311 13.97 -11.54 1.37
N VAL A 312 14.16 -10.34 0.84
CA VAL A 312 15.07 -9.32 1.36
C VAL A 312 14.32 -8.01 1.54
N ASP A 313 14.67 -7.25 2.57
CA ASP A 313 14.35 -5.82 2.59
C ASP A 313 15.59 -5.08 2.09
N TYR A 314 15.43 -4.19 1.11
CA TYR A 314 16.51 -3.32 0.65
C TYR A 314 16.17 -1.87 0.94
N PHE A 315 17.17 -1.05 1.24
CA PHE A 315 16.99 0.36 1.49
C PHE A 315 17.13 1.15 0.18
N ASP A 316 16.07 1.82 -0.27
CA ASP A 316 16.05 2.55 -1.54
C ASP A 316 16.66 3.97 -1.45
N GLY A 317 17.03 4.38 -0.24
CA GLY A 317 17.52 5.72 0.11
C GLY A 317 16.55 6.49 1.01
N GLU A 318 15.28 6.10 1.05
CA GLU A 318 14.22 6.74 1.84
C GLU A 318 13.57 5.74 2.81
N SER A 319 13.34 4.51 2.36
CA SER A 319 12.61 3.49 3.11
C SER A 319 13.15 2.08 2.86
N TRP A 320 12.79 1.15 3.75
CA TRP A 320 13.01 -0.27 3.54
C TRP A 320 11.89 -0.83 2.68
N VAL A 321 12.24 -1.38 1.52
CA VAL A 321 11.31 -1.99 0.57
C VAL A 321 11.54 -3.49 0.54
N SER A 322 10.49 -4.28 0.77
CA SER A 322 10.56 -5.73 0.63
C SER A 322 10.58 -6.13 -0.85
N ALA A 323 11.54 -6.97 -1.23
CA ALA A 323 11.63 -7.59 -2.54
C ALA A 323 12.02 -9.06 -2.41
N ASN A 324 11.95 -9.80 -3.53
CA ASN A 324 12.50 -11.15 -3.59
C ASN A 324 13.67 -11.21 -4.58
N LYS A 325 14.62 -12.10 -4.31
CA LYS A 325 15.74 -12.43 -5.18
C LYS A 325 15.72 -13.90 -5.49
N ILE A 326 16.04 -14.27 -6.72
CA ILE A 326 16.33 -15.65 -7.10
C ILE A 326 17.84 -15.84 -7.15
N ILE A 327 18.33 -16.91 -6.52
CA ILE A 327 19.74 -17.29 -6.49
C ILE A 327 19.85 -18.74 -6.94
N TYR A 328 20.77 -19.00 -7.87
CA TYR A 328 21.05 -20.34 -8.37
C TYR A 328 22.50 -20.45 -8.87
N THR A 329 22.99 -21.67 -9.05
CA THR A 329 24.34 -21.90 -9.59
C THR A 329 24.27 -22.49 -10.98
N VAL A 330 25.00 -21.90 -11.92
CA VAL A 330 25.17 -22.44 -13.27
C VAL A 330 26.64 -22.38 -13.68
N ASP A 331 27.16 -23.47 -14.23
CA ASP A 331 28.59 -23.61 -14.60
C ASP A 331 29.54 -23.27 -13.44
N GLY A 332 29.15 -23.63 -12.21
CA GLY A 332 29.91 -23.36 -10.99
C GLY A 332 29.92 -21.89 -10.54
N LYS A 333 29.12 -21.02 -11.17
CA LYS A 333 28.99 -19.60 -10.80
C LYS A 333 27.60 -19.34 -10.23
N GLU A 334 27.57 -18.62 -9.12
CA GLU A 334 26.32 -18.11 -8.56
C GLU A 334 25.77 -16.98 -9.44
N VAL A 335 24.47 -17.05 -9.71
CA VAL A 335 23.70 -16.03 -10.43
C VAL A 335 22.58 -15.57 -9.52
N GLU A 336 22.38 -14.26 -9.49
CA GLU A 336 21.36 -13.59 -8.69
C GLU A 336 20.57 -12.62 -9.57
N GLY A 337 19.26 -12.53 -9.35
CA GLY A 337 18.39 -11.53 -9.96
C GLY A 337 17.17 -11.22 -9.10
N TRP A 338 16.52 -10.09 -9.37
CA TRP A 338 15.27 -9.71 -8.72
C TRP A 338 14.12 -10.57 -9.20
N PHE A 339 13.37 -11.16 -8.27
CA PHE A 339 12.30 -12.11 -8.52
C PHE A 339 10.92 -11.53 -8.18
N GLY A 340 10.13 -11.25 -9.20
CA GLY A 340 8.70 -10.95 -9.03
C GLY A 340 7.91 -12.23 -8.76
N LEU A 341 6.82 -12.14 -8.00
CA LEU A 341 5.88 -13.26 -7.82
C LEU A 341 4.84 -13.35 -8.93
N ASP A 342 4.53 -12.22 -9.58
CA ASP A 342 3.59 -12.12 -10.70
C ASP A 342 3.87 -13.13 -11.84
N PRO A 343 5.11 -13.39 -12.28
CA PRO A 343 5.38 -14.28 -13.40
C PRO A 343 5.39 -15.78 -13.04
N VAL A 344 5.19 -16.16 -11.78
CA VAL A 344 5.38 -17.56 -11.32
C VAL A 344 4.53 -18.55 -12.11
N LYS A 345 3.25 -18.25 -12.35
CA LYS A 345 2.36 -19.16 -13.10
C LYS A 345 2.80 -19.33 -14.56
N ALA A 346 3.26 -18.25 -15.19
CA ALA A 346 3.81 -18.30 -16.54
C ALA A 346 5.12 -19.12 -16.56
N MET A 347 5.98 -18.97 -15.55
CA MET A 347 7.21 -19.75 -15.41
C MET A 347 6.95 -21.24 -15.15
N ASP A 348 5.96 -21.58 -14.32
CA ASP A 348 5.48 -22.96 -14.15
C ASP A 348 5.04 -23.54 -15.50
N TRP A 349 4.22 -22.80 -16.24
CA TRP A 349 3.79 -23.23 -17.58
C TRP A 349 4.98 -23.43 -18.53
N MET A 350 5.94 -22.49 -18.57
CA MET A 350 7.14 -22.58 -19.41
C MET A 350 7.98 -23.82 -19.06
N ARG A 351 8.19 -24.10 -17.77
CA ARG A 351 8.92 -25.29 -17.29
C ARG A 351 8.27 -26.58 -17.79
N ASP A 352 6.94 -26.66 -17.73
CA ASP A 352 6.20 -27.90 -17.94
C ASP A 352 5.81 -28.13 -19.42
N ASN A 353 5.76 -27.06 -20.25
CA ASN A 353 5.21 -27.13 -21.62
C ASN A 353 6.18 -26.72 -22.73
N THR A 354 7.42 -26.32 -22.42
CA THR A 354 8.44 -26.01 -23.44
C THR A 354 9.56 -27.05 -23.43
N PRO A 355 10.24 -27.31 -24.57
CA PRO A 355 11.43 -28.17 -24.60
C PRO A 355 12.54 -27.66 -23.68
N GLU A 356 13.33 -28.56 -23.07
CA GLU A 356 14.43 -28.19 -22.17
C GLU A 356 15.49 -27.28 -22.81
N ASN A 357 15.70 -27.43 -24.12
CA ASN A 357 16.62 -26.62 -24.91
C ASN A 357 15.98 -25.35 -25.50
N ALA A 358 14.73 -25.04 -25.15
CA ALA A 358 14.05 -23.86 -25.67
C ALA A 358 14.76 -22.57 -25.26
N THR A 359 14.80 -21.63 -26.21
CA THR A 359 15.28 -20.26 -26.01
C THR A 359 14.09 -19.32 -25.97
N ILE A 360 13.99 -18.54 -24.90
CA ILE A 360 12.90 -17.62 -24.62
C ILE A 360 13.42 -16.19 -24.73
N VAL A 361 12.80 -15.37 -25.57
CA VAL A 361 13.02 -13.92 -25.58
C VAL A 361 12.37 -13.35 -24.32
N ALA A 362 13.20 -12.79 -23.45
CA ALA A 362 12.80 -12.10 -22.25
C ALA A 362 13.71 -10.87 -22.06
N TRP A 363 13.20 -9.83 -21.41
CA TRP A 363 14.06 -8.75 -20.94
C TRP A 363 14.95 -9.26 -19.80
N TRP A 364 16.13 -8.65 -19.64
CA TRP A 364 17.24 -9.25 -18.88
C TRP A 364 16.90 -9.56 -17.42
N ASP A 365 16.06 -8.74 -16.79
CA ASP A 365 15.59 -8.93 -15.41
C ASP A 365 14.74 -10.20 -15.25
N GLN A 366 13.83 -10.46 -16.20
CA GLN A 366 13.05 -11.71 -16.22
C GLN A 366 13.87 -12.89 -16.71
N SER A 367 14.83 -12.67 -17.61
CA SER A 367 15.65 -13.76 -18.15
C SER A 367 16.42 -14.51 -17.08
N ILE A 368 16.96 -13.79 -16.07
CA ILE A 368 17.62 -14.43 -14.93
C ILE A 368 16.62 -15.30 -14.16
N CYS A 369 15.41 -14.79 -13.93
CA CYS A 369 14.34 -15.52 -13.25
C CYS A 369 13.88 -16.75 -14.03
N ILE A 370 13.61 -16.59 -15.33
CA ILE A 370 13.18 -17.68 -16.22
C ILE A 370 14.24 -18.77 -16.23
N ARG A 371 15.53 -18.44 -16.40
CA ARG A 371 16.59 -19.45 -16.39
C ARG A 371 16.69 -20.18 -15.05
N GLY A 372 16.73 -19.45 -13.95
CA GLY A 372 16.82 -20.05 -12.61
C GLY A 372 15.63 -20.93 -12.28
N TYR A 373 14.42 -20.46 -12.58
CA TYR A 373 13.15 -21.11 -12.22
C TYR A 373 12.79 -22.26 -13.15
N THR A 374 12.90 -22.05 -14.47
CA THR A 374 12.40 -22.99 -15.50
C THR A 374 13.49 -23.86 -16.10
N GLY A 375 14.77 -23.46 -15.98
CA GLY A 375 15.88 -24.10 -16.67
C GLY A 375 16.05 -23.74 -18.13
N ARG A 376 15.16 -22.91 -18.71
CA ARG A 376 15.21 -22.54 -20.13
C ARG A 376 16.25 -21.47 -20.41
N ASN A 377 16.74 -21.44 -21.64
CA ASN A 377 17.68 -20.40 -22.08
C ASN A 377 16.92 -19.11 -22.36
N CYS A 378 17.58 -17.97 -22.14
CA CYS A 378 17.09 -16.66 -22.55
C CYS A 378 18.08 -15.97 -23.48
N THR A 379 17.57 -15.05 -24.30
CA THR A 379 18.38 -14.36 -25.31
C THR A 379 19.40 -13.38 -24.73
N ILE A 380 19.15 -12.81 -23.55
CA ILE A 380 20.08 -11.96 -22.77
C ILE A 380 19.88 -12.21 -21.28
N TYR A 381 20.92 -12.01 -20.46
CA TYR A 381 20.81 -12.09 -18.99
C TYR A 381 21.14 -10.79 -18.27
N TYR A 382 21.79 -9.84 -18.95
CA TYR A 382 22.21 -8.57 -18.38
C TYR A 382 21.97 -7.43 -19.37
N PRO A 383 21.83 -6.18 -18.90
CA PRO A 383 21.85 -5.03 -19.77
C PRO A 383 23.24 -4.83 -20.39
N SER A 384 23.29 -4.06 -21.47
CA SER A 384 24.54 -3.52 -22.03
C SER A 384 24.93 -2.22 -21.34
N ASP A 385 26.20 -1.84 -21.40
CA ASP A 385 26.67 -0.55 -20.86
C ASP A 385 25.88 0.66 -21.40
N ASN A 386 25.52 0.63 -22.69
CA ASN A 386 24.73 1.67 -23.35
C ASN A 386 23.30 1.85 -22.82
N LEU A 387 22.80 0.91 -22.02
CA LEU A 387 21.45 0.96 -21.45
C LEU A 387 21.45 1.06 -19.93
N MET A 388 22.62 1.23 -19.29
CA MET A 388 22.70 1.29 -17.84
C MET A 388 21.93 2.47 -17.25
N HIS A 389 21.77 3.56 -17.98
CA HIS A 389 20.94 4.70 -17.56
C HIS A 389 19.44 4.40 -17.53
N THR A 390 19.00 3.26 -18.09
CA THR A 390 17.61 2.78 -18.01
C THR A 390 17.37 1.82 -16.85
N VAL A 391 18.44 1.41 -16.15
CA VAL A 391 18.35 0.54 -14.98
C VAL A 391 18.11 1.40 -13.75
N TRP A 392 17.09 1.05 -12.95
CA TRP A 392 16.75 1.77 -11.72
C TRP A 392 17.93 1.92 -10.76
N ASP A 393 18.67 0.83 -10.55
CA ASP A 393 19.92 0.83 -9.78
C ASP A 393 21.04 0.09 -10.55
N PRO A 394 21.87 0.83 -11.30
CA PRO A 394 22.99 0.29 -12.05
C PRO A 394 24.02 -0.48 -11.20
N SER A 395 24.13 -0.16 -9.91
CA SER A 395 25.13 -0.76 -9.01
C SER A 395 24.81 -2.22 -8.67
N THR A 396 23.54 -2.60 -8.74
CA THR A 396 23.07 -3.97 -8.47
C THR A 396 23.34 -4.95 -9.62
N VAL A 397 23.71 -4.45 -10.80
CA VAL A 397 23.88 -5.27 -12.00
C VAL A 397 25.28 -5.91 -12.03
N LYS A 398 25.34 -7.21 -11.73
CA LYS A 398 26.57 -8.02 -11.62
C LYS A 398 27.23 -8.40 -12.96
N GLY A 399 26.55 -8.22 -14.10
CA GLY A 399 27.03 -8.64 -15.42
C GLY A 399 26.73 -7.64 -16.53
N ARG A 400 27.30 -7.87 -17.72
CA ARG A 400 27.07 -7.06 -18.93
C ARG A 400 26.99 -7.95 -20.16
N GLU A 401 26.08 -7.63 -21.06
CA GLU A 401 25.98 -8.27 -22.37
C GLU A 401 26.41 -7.29 -23.48
N PRO A 402 26.94 -7.79 -24.62
CA PRO A 402 27.23 -6.93 -25.78
C PRO A 402 25.98 -6.19 -26.24
N TYR A 403 26.12 -4.90 -26.56
CA TYR A 403 24.99 -4.07 -27.01
C TYR A 403 24.24 -4.69 -28.20
N GLU A 404 24.95 -5.28 -29.16
CA GLU A 404 24.32 -5.92 -30.32
C GLU A 404 23.36 -7.05 -29.92
N LYS A 405 23.71 -7.85 -28.91
CA LYS A 405 22.86 -8.95 -28.42
C LYS A 405 21.59 -8.42 -27.72
N VAL A 406 21.73 -7.34 -26.95
CA VAL A 406 20.61 -6.63 -26.32
C VAL A 406 19.71 -5.97 -27.36
N ARG A 407 20.31 -5.33 -28.38
CA ARG A 407 19.61 -4.69 -29.49
C ARG A 407 18.78 -5.68 -30.30
N LEU A 408 19.36 -6.84 -30.65
CA LEU A 408 18.65 -7.89 -31.38
C LEU A 408 17.48 -8.46 -30.56
N THR A 409 17.66 -8.63 -29.24
CA THR A 409 16.55 -9.02 -28.34
C THR A 409 15.45 -7.97 -28.30
N ALA A 410 15.81 -6.69 -28.18
CA ALA A 410 14.84 -5.60 -28.16
C ALA A 410 14.05 -5.49 -29.48
N LEU A 411 14.69 -5.77 -30.62
CA LEU A 411 14.02 -5.76 -31.93
C LEU A 411 12.87 -6.76 -32.05
N VAL A 412 12.91 -7.88 -31.31
CA VAL A 412 11.78 -8.83 -31.25
C VAL A 412 10.52 -8.15 -30.71
N TYR A 413 10.64 -7.47 -29.57
CA TYR A 413 9.52 -6.72 -28.97
C TYR A 413 9.04 -5.57 -29.85
N MET A 414 9.96 -4.96 -30.60
CA MET A 414 9.72 -3.77 -31.41
C MET A 414 9.39 -4.08 -32.88
N ALA A 415 9.08 -5.34 -33.21
CA ALA A 415 8.66 -5.72 -34.55
C ALA A 415 7.31 -5.08 -34.91
N GLU A 416 7.21 -4.51 -36.11
CA GLU A 416 5.99 -3.82 -36.59
C GLU A 416 5.07 -4.74 -37.42
N ASN A 417 5.58 -5.89 -37.84
CA ASN A 417 4.85 -6.88 -38.66
C ASN A 417 5.46 -8.28 -38.52
N ALA A 418 4.76 -9.29 -39.04
CA ALA A 418 5.14 -10.70 -39.01
C ALA A 418 6.55 -10.96 -39.56
N SER A 419 6.89 -10.33 -40.70
CA SER A 419 8.21 -10.53 -41.33
C SER A 419 9.35 -9.99 -40.47
N GLN A 420 9.17 -8.83 -39.83
CA GLN A 420 10.16 -8.29 -38.90
C GLN A 420 10.29 -9.15 -37.65
N LEU A 421 9.16 -9.63 -37.11
CA LEU A 421 9.15 -10.49 -35.93
C LEU A 421 9.92 -11.78 -36.19
N ARG A 422 9.58 -12.49 -37.27
CA ARG A 422 10.25 -13.73 -37.68
C ARG A 422 11.75 -13.53 -37.89
N ALA A 423 12.14 -12.50 -38.65
CA ALA A 423 13.55 -12.23 -38.90
C ALA A 423 14.33 -11.95 -37.60
N ALA A 424 13.72 -11.21 -36.66
CA ALA A 424 14.33 -10.92 -35.37
C ALA A 424 14.45 -12.19 -34.50
N THR A 425 13.40 -13.01 -34.42
CA THR A 425 13.37 -14.23 -33.59
C THR A 425 14.30 -15.31 -34.14
N GLU A 426 14.37 -15.49 -35.46
CA GLU A 426 15.34 -16.37 -36.12
C GLU A 426 16.78 -15.94 -35.82
N THR A 427 17.06 -14.64 -35.88
CA THR A 427 18.40 -14.09 -35.62
C THR A 427 18.89 -14.40 -34.20
N VAL A 428 17.99 -14.38 -33.21
CA VAL A 428 18.33 -14.69 -31.81
C VAL A 428 18.08 -16.16 -31.43
N GLY A 429 17.64 -17.00 -32.39
CA GLY A 429 17.36 -18.42 -32.17
C GLY A 429 16.25 -18.67 -31.15
N ALA A 430 15.23 -17.82 -31.09
CA ALA A 430 14.14 -17.91 -30.12
C ALA A 430 13.01 -18.82 -30.58
N HIS A 431 12.46 -19.58 -29.65
CA HIS A 431 11.30 -20.45 -29.84
C HIS A 431 10.04 -19.84 -29.21
N TYR A 432 10.22 -19.08 -28.13
CA TYR A 432 9.14 -18.41 -27.41
C TYR A 432 9.52 -16.97 -27.09
N ILE A 433 8.50 -16.14 -26.88
CA ILE A 433 8.63 -14.76 -26.38
C ILE A 433 7.81 -14.66 -25.11
N TYR A 434 8.45 -14.20 -24.05
CA TYR A 434 7.80 -13.86 -22.79
C TYR A 434 7.48 -12.35 -22.77
N VAL A 435 6.22 -12.03 -22.51
CA VAL A 435 5.74 -10.63 -22.44
C VAL A 435 4.99 -10.42 -21.13
N ASN A 436 5.44 -9.46 -20.33
CA ASN A 436 4.73 -9.04 -19.12
C ASN A 436 4.00 -7.70 -19.36
N TRP A 437 2.82 -7.51 -18.79
CA TRP A 437 2.01 -6.31 -19.00
C TRP A 437 2.66 -5.06 -18.42
N GLN A 438 3.37 -5.19 -17.30
CA GLN A 438 4.17 -4.08 -16.77
C GLN A 438 5.25 -3.67 -17.78
N TYR A 439 5.64 -4.56 -18.70
CA TYR A 439 6.69 -4.28 -19.68
C TYR A 439 6.20 -3.54 -20.91
N SER A 440 4.93 -3.74 -21.29
CA SER A 440 4.34 -3.01 -22.40
C SER A 440 4.40 -1.50 -22.12
N SER A 441 4.26 -1.07 -20.88
CA SER A 441 4.12 0.35 -20.53
C SER A 441 5.27 0.90 -19.68
N GLY A 442 5.89 0.09 -18.82
CA GLY A 442 6.99 0.51 -17.93
C GLY A 442 8.38 0.44 -18.56
N ILE A 443 8.70 -0.60 -19.35
CA ILE A 443 10.04 -0.80 -19.93
C ILE A 443 10.11 -0.51 -21.43
N ALA A 444 9.00 -0.18 -22.08
CA ALA A 444 8.96 0.10 -23.53
C ALA A 444 9.98 1.18 -23.93
N TYR A 445 10.21 2.17 -23.06
CA TYR A 445 11.26 3.18 -23.25
C TYR A 445 12.65 2.53 -23.41
N ALA A 446 13.02 1.64 -22.48
CA ALA A 446 14.31 0.95 -22.50
C ALA A 446 14.42 -0.01 -23.69
N LEU A 447 13.33 -0.70 -24.06
CA LEU A 447 13.28 -1.56 -25.25
C LEU A 447 13.45 -0.75 -26.55
N LEU A 448 12.80 0.40 -26.68
CA LEU A 448 12.95 1.26 -27.86
C LEU A 448 14.38 1.79 -27.98
N GLN A 449 14.96 2.26 -26.87
CA GLN A 449 16.38 2.68 -26.85
C GLN A 449 17.32 1.52 -27.17
N GLY A 450 17.08 0.34 -26.58
CA GLY A 450 17.86 -0.86 -26.86
C GLY A 450 17.78 -1.28 -28.31
N ALA A 451 16.61 -1.15 -28.95
CA ALA A 451 16.42 -1.41 -30.37
C ALA A 451 17.00 -0.32 -31.29
N GLY A 452 17.47 0.81 -30.73
CA GLY A 452 17.92 1.97 -31.50
C GLY A 452 16.80 2.70 -32.24
N LYS A 453 15.56 2.61 -31.75
CA LYS A 453 14.39 3.31 -32.31
C LYS A 453 14.20 4.68 -31.65
N ASP A 454 13.62 5.62 -32.40
CA ASP A 454 13.22 6.92 -31.87
C ASP A 454 12.04 6.76 -30.92
N VAL A 455 12.29 6.93 -29.62
CA VAL A 455 11.28 6.79 -28.55
C VAL A 455 10.04 7.65 -28.82
N SER A 456 10.23 8.90 -29.25
CA SER A 456 9.16 9.90 -29.40
C SER A 456 8.16 9.54 -30.51
N ARG A 457 8.59 8.70 -31.46
CA ARG A 457 7.72 8.17 -32.51
C ARG A 457 6.71 7.16 -31.95
N TYR A 458 7.08 6.37 -30.95
CA TYR A 458 6.30 5.22 -30.49
C TYR A 458 5.66 5.43 -29.12
N LEU A 459 6.22 6.30 -28.27
CA LEU A 459 5.69 6.64 -26.95
C LEU A 459 5.40 8.13 -26.86
N ASP A 460 4.26 8.48 -26.29
CA ASP A 460 3.98 9.85 -25.88
C ASP A 460 4.73 10.16 -24.59
N THR A 461 5.86 10.83 -24.73
CA THR A 461 6.74 11.18 -23.59
C THR A 461 6.19 12.30 -22.71
N ASN A 462 5.14 13.01 -23.15
CA ASN A 462 4.45 14.03 -22.35
C ASN A 462 3.29 13.43 -21.54
N LEU A 463 2.79 12.26 -21.95
CA LEU A 463 1.69 11.57 -21.29
C LEU A 463 2.20 10.34 -20.55
N MET A 464 2.51 10.53 -19.27
CA MET A 464 2.58 9.43 -18.31
C MET A 464 1.20 9.20 -17.70
N ASN A 465 0.78 7.94 -17.61
CA ASN A 465 -0.40 7.59 -16.85
C ASN A 465 -0.14 7.79 -15.33
N THR A 466 -1.16 7.58 -14.50
CA THR A 466 -1.07 7.71 -13.03
C THR A 466 -0.06 6.76 -12.37
N GLN A 467 0.45 5.77 -13.12
CA GLN A 467 1.44 4.80 -12.69
C GLN A 467 2.86 5.16 -13.21
N GLY A 468 3.04 6.35 -13.78
CA GLY A 468 4.31 6.81 -14.33
C GLY A 468 4.70 6.14 -15.65
N ARG A 469 3.74 5.53 -16.36
CA ARG A 469 4.01 4.76 -17.59
C ARG A 469 3.67 5.55 -18.84
N TYR A 470 4.52 5.46 -19.86
CA TYR A 470 4.29 6.14 -21.13
C TYR A 470 3.15 5.48 -21.92
N LEU A 471 2.29 6.31 -22.50
CA LEU A 471 1.24 5.83 -23.39
C LEU A 471 1.81 5.58 -24.80
N PRO A 472 1.43 4.49 -25.50
CA PRO A 472 1.84 4.27 -26.87
C PRO A 472 1.18 5.30 -27.81
N THR A 473 1.94 5.81 -28.78
CA THR A 473 1.37 6.52 -29.93
C THR A 473 0.67 5.52 -30.87
N PRO A 474 -0.08 5.97 -31.89
CA PRO A 474 -0.61 5.05 -32.91
C PRO A 474 0.46 4.18 -33.59
N ALA A 475 1.70 4.66 -33.70
CA ALA A 475 2.81 3.86 -34.19
C ALA A 475 3.29 2.84 -33.14
N GLY A 476 3.32 3.23 -31.86
CA GLY A 476 3.62 2.35 -30.73
C GLY A 476 2.63 1.21 -30.61
N GLU A 477 1.33 1.47 -30.75
CA GLU A 477 0.28 0.44 -30.67
C GLU A 477 0.43 -0.67 -31.72
N ASN A 478 1.14 -0.40 -32.82
CA ASN A 478 1.42 -1.38 -33.87
C ASN A 478 2.63 -2.28 -33.59
N LEU A 479 3.45 -1.96 -32.59
CA LEU A 479 4.57 -2.82 -32.17
C LEU A 479 4.04 -4.12 -31.57
N PHE A 480 4.74 -5.22 -31.82
CA PHE A 480 4.43 -6.55 -31.26
C PHE A 480 4.15 -6.48 -29.74
N LEU A 481 5.03 -5.78 -28.98
CA LEU A 481 4.91 -5.60 -27.54
C LEU A 481 3.51 -5.15 -27.07
N PHE A 482 2.85 -4.25 -27.80
CA PHE A 482 1.52 -3.74 -27.46
C PHE A 482 0.41 -4.53 -28.14
N LYS A 483 0.61 -4.89 -29.40
CA LYS A 483 -0.42 -5.52 -30.24
C LYS A 483 -0.78 -6.92 -29.76
N VAL A 484 0.18 -7.69 -29.24
CA VAL A 484 -0.05 -9.07 -28.77
C VAL A 484 -1.01 -9.15 -27.56
N TRP A 485 -1.12 -8.07 -26.78
CA TRP A 485 -2.11 -8.03 -25.69
C TRP A 485 -3.54 -7.99 -26.19
N LYS A 486 -3.77 -7.38 -27.36
CA LYS A 486 -5.08 -7.24 -28.02
C LYS A 486 -5.52 -8.51 -28.77
N GLY A 487 -4.65 -9.51 -28.91
CA GLY A 487 -4.94 -10.78 -29.60
C GLY A 487 -3.71 -11.37 -30.26
N ASP A 488 -3.91 -12.35 -31.16
CA ASP A 488 -2.80 -12.95 -31.90
C ASP A 488 -2.15 -11.94 -32.86
N PHE A 489 -0.83 -12.09 -33.02
CA PHE A 489 -0.02 -11.30 -33.96
C PHE A 489 0.41 -12.25 -35.09
N GLU A 490 0.24 -11.86 -36.35
CA GLU A 490 0.56 -12.74 -37.48
C GLU A 490 1.99 -13.31 -37.38
N GLY A 491 2.12 -14.64 -37.47
CA GLY A 491 3.39 -15.37 -37.27
C GLY A 491 3.76 -15.64 -35.80
N ALA A 492 2.84 -15.39 -34.88
CA ALA A 492 3.01 -15.66 -33.46
C ALA A 492 1.69 -16.06 -32.80
N ARG A 493 1.73 -17.09 -31.96
CA ARG A 493 0.54 -17.66 -31.30
C ARG A 493 0.67 -17.58 -29.80
N ILE A 494 -0.34 -17.05 -29.13
CA ILE A 494 -0.35 -17.03 -27.66
C ILE A 494 -0.63 -18.44 -27.15
N VAL A 495 0.33 -19.00 -26.41
CA VAL A 495 0.27 -20.37 -25.87
C VAL A 495 -0.01 -20.40 -24.37
N TYR A 496 0.22 -19.28 -23.68
CA TYR A 496 -0.18 -19.05 -22.30
C TYR A 496 -0.60 -17.59 -22.10
N ARG A 497 -1.63 -17.37 -21.30
CA ARG A 497 -2.10 -16.04 -20.89
C ARG A 497 -2.63 -16.08 -19.47
N ASP A 498 -2.19 -15.13 -18.66
CA ASP A 498 -2.89 -14.68 -17.45
C ASP A 498 -3.07 -13.15 -17.48
N ILE A 499 -3.40 -12.56 -16.34
CA ILE A 499 -3.70 -11.12 -16.23
C ILE A 499 -2.51 -10.23 -16.62
N ASP A 500 -1.29 -10.65 -16.29
CA ASP A 500 -0.09 -9.83 -16.43
C ASP A 500 1.00 -10.48 -17.29
N ASN A 501 0.81 -11.72 -17.75
CA ASN A 501 1.84 -12.46 -18.45
C ASN A 501 1.30 -13.18 -19.69
N LEU A 502 2.09 -13.14 -20.76
CA LEU A 502 1.91 -13.91 -21.99
C LEU A 502 3.17 -14.74 -22.27
N VAL A 503 2.96 -15.97 -22.73
CA VAL A 503 3.99 -16.73 -23.45
C VAL A 503 3.50 -16.93 -24.87
N VAL A 504 4.34 -16.56 -25.81
CA VAL A 504 4.03 -16.52 -27.24
C VAL A 504 4.97 -17.45 -27.96
N GLU A 505 4.43 -18.40 -28.72
CA GLU A 505 5.19 -19.26 -29.64
C GLU A 505 5.33 -18.55 -31.00
N VAL A 506 6.48 -18.66 -31.64
CA VAL A 506 6.76 -18.03 -32.94
C VAL A 506 6.82 -19.10 -34.04
N ASP A 507 6.19 -18.81 -35.18
CA ASP A 507 6.02 -19.74 -36.33
C ASP A 507 7.18 -19.76 -37.33
#